data_AF-A0A819ZPH2-F1
#
_entry.id   AF-A0A819ZPH2-F1
#
_cell.length_a   1.000
_cell.length_b   1.000
_cell.length_c   1.000
_cell.angle_alpha   90.00
_cell.angle_beta   90.00
_cell.angle_gamma   90.00
#
_symmetry.space_group_name_H-M   'P 1'
#
loop_
_entity.id
_entity.type
_entity.pdbx_description
1 polymer ?
#
loop_
_entity_poly.entity_id
_entity_poly.type
_entity_poly.pdbx_seq_one_letter_code
_entity_poly.pdbx_strand_id
1 'polypeptide(L)'
;MMLDCEQKEGTHECMETLHNNQDVVSTADIHENRHQLQGILAGAVVRPEPLFYRKTRLIIDTHYNREHNILLNGLEEIEFQGIKLISLDKLFDNKHEIFLGFGLPNVYLTVPNQNGDGYVKFAAFMIWRQCSAIIDTKGRVQSGFLIRFRNLPQDALAAIRQAMLKHSNSRHVSCAYANACVLSSAGFTCDGADLNNHFGARSLFQQIFEDGLEYKGEPLTLDFIRTTRLTLEEHFSEVRKKEITSLGRTCRKVINECLPSGSHLRAPLLEAKLTPMKPTVVGDSDSLTRLEISHPGFFGATIRKIIGSHTLFKLIPNKEQVNINNYLPQTLRAFAMKNPSLATRVKKYVLFSRAIVVTIRNQMASCWDDHGYFSPGPLASMMSIHTKTEPHPYNIVITGDFIIGMHNTPGLKLIDWMLSKHVLISGYDDDVRFAGEAWMEHQEDGLVLHLSNNSGTYQPTNDQLETAGKYVSAALPGLKVELHSNTTLSSSPLKPVREEVKFFTVKHILILILACMLALFFLMFGKSKSTL
;
A
#
# COMPACT_ATOMS: atom_id res chain seq x y z
N MET A 1 -35.81 -37.71 -41.77
CA MET A 1 -36.79 -38.70 -41.29
C MET A 1 -36.19 -39.31 -40.04
N MET A 2 -36.57 -38.78 -38.89
CA MET A 2 -37.68 -39.24 -38.04
C MET A 2 -37.24 -40.44 -37.18
N LEU A 3 -36.96 -40.21 -35.89
CA LEU A 3 -37.88 -40.42 -34.74
C LEU A 3 -37.74 -41.87 -34.22
N ASP A 4 -37.73 -42.22 -32.94
CA ASP A 4 -37.64 -41.53 -31.65
C ASP A 4 -37.65 -42.62 -30.54
N CYS A 5 -37.34 -42.21 -29.30
CA CYS A 5 -37.78 -42.80 -28.00
C CYS A 5 -37.20 -44.17 -27.56
N GLU A 6 -36.93 -44.48 -26.28
CA GLU A 6 -37.03 -43.87 -24.94
C GLU A 6 -36.24 -44.84 -24.00
N GLN A 7 -35.28 -44.40 -23.17
CA GLN A 7 -35.39 -43.92 -21.78
C GLN A 7 -35.72 -45.01 -20.71
N LYS A 8 -34.76 -45.34 -19.81
CA LYS A 8 -34.79 -45.03 -18.34
C LYS A 8 -33.83 -45.86 -17.45
N GLU A 9 -33.12 -45.10 -16.60
CA GLU A 9 -32.80 -45.28 -15.15
C GLU A 9 -32.08 -46.57 -14.69
N GLY A 10 -31.02 -46.56 -13.89
CA GLY A 10 -30.32 -45.53 -13.11
C GLY A 10 -29.58 -46.24 -11.95
N THR A 11 -28.45 -45.70 -11.49
CA THR A 11 -28.05 -45.64 -10.06
C THR A 11 -26.72 -44.90 -9.90
N HIS A 12 -26.70 -44.09 -8.83
CA HIS A 12 -25.65 -43.20 -8.35
C HIS A 12 -24.31 -43.86 -8.01
N GLU A 13 -23.21 -43.22 -8.37
CA GLU A 13 -22.01 -43.15 -7.51
C GLU A 13 -21.21 -41.88 -7.87
N CYS A 14 -21.28 -40.87 -7.00
CA CYS A 14 -20.39 -39.71 -7.04
C CYS A 14 -19.05 -40.11 -6.43
N MET A 15 -18.03 -40.32 -7.26
CA MET A 15 -16.63 -40.28 -6.81
C MET A 15 -16.12 -38.85 -6.89
N GLU A 16 -15.76 -38.31 -5.73
CA GLU A 16 -14.97 -37.10 -5.56
C GLU A 16 -13.58 -37.29 -6.20
N THR A 17 -13.33 -36.60 -7.32
CA THR A 17 -11.96 -36.36 -7.79
C THR A 17 -11.29 -35.33 -6.89
N LEU A 18 -10.49 -35.81 -5.94
CA LEU A 18 -9.44 -35.06 -5.26
C LEU A 18 -8.41 -34.60 -6.30
N HIS A 19 -8.48 -33.33 -6.69
CA HIS A 19 -7.36 -32.66 -7.37
C HIS A 19 -6.23 -32.43 -6.36
N ASN A 20 -5.24 -33.29 -6.47
CA ASN A 20 -3.98 -33.22 -5.76
C ASN A 20 -3.07 -32.19 -6.47
N ASN A 21 -3.30 -30.90 -6.22
CA ASN A 21 -2.32 -29.85 -6.56
C ASN A 21 -1.25 -29.82 -5.47
N GLN A 22 -0.30 -30.74 -5.55
CA GLN A 22 1.03 -30.49 -5.02
C GLN A 22 1.74 -29.57 -6.00
N ASP A 23 1.49 -28.27 -5.85
CA ASP A 23 2.28 -27.24 -6.51
C ASP A 23 3.70 -27.32 -5.94
N VAL A 24 4.61 -27.83 -6.77
CA VAL A 24 6.05 -27.70 -6.58
C VAL A 24 6.34 -26.20 -6.58
N VAL A 25 6.52 -25.65 -5.37
CA VAL A 25 6.93 -24.27 -5.13
C VAL A 25 8.25 -24.05 -5.85
N SER A 26 8.20 -23.39 -7.00
CA SER A 26 9.41 -23.03 -7.73
C SER A 26 10.18 -22.00 -6.89
N THR A 27 11.47 -22.22 -6.72
CA THR A 27 12.44 -21.35 -6.05
C THR A 27 12.60 -19.95 -6.71
N ALA A 28 11.70 -19.55 -7.62
CA ALA A 28 11.73 -18.28 -8.34
C ALA A 28 11.34 -17.08 -7.46
N ASP A 29 10.45 -17.24 -6.46
CA ASP A 29 9.89 -16.11 -5.71
C ASP A 29 10.87 -15.50 -4.67
N ILE A 30 11.83 -16.29 -4.17
CA ILE A 30 12.82 -15.82 -3.17
C ILE A 30 13.83 -14.85 -3.81
N HIS A 31 14.08 -14.97 -5.12
CA HIS A 31 15.01 -14.11 -5.85
C HIS A 31 14.42 -12.75 -6.24
N GLU A 32 13.10 -12.63 -6.32
CA GLU A 32 12.43 -11.47 -6.90
C GLU A 32 12.63 -10.18 -6.09
N ASN A 33 12.70 -10.28 -4.75
CA ASN A 33 12.87 -9.12 -3.87
C ASN A 33 14.25 -8.45 -3.98
N ARG A 34 15.32 -9.20 -4.29
CA ARG A 34 16.64 -8.61 -4.57
C ARG A 34 16.72 -8.01 -5.97
N HIS A 35 15.95 -8.52 -6.92
CA HIS A 35 15.88 -7.98 -8.29
C HIS A 35 15.13 -6.64 -8.37
N GLN A 36 14.09 -6.43 -7.54
CA GLN A 36 13.32 -5.17 -7.53
C GLN A 36 14.17 -3.95 -7.14
N LEU A 37 15.13 -4.10 -6.22
CA LEU A 37 16.02 -3.01 -5.82
C LEU A 37 17.22 -2.82 -6.77
N GLN A 38 17.39 -3.70 -7.76
CA GLN A 38 18.51 -3.62 -8.68
C GLN A 38 18.46 -2.32 -9.48
N GLY A 39 19.50 -1.52 -9.32
CA GLY A 39 19.67 -0.24 -9.97
C GLY A 39 18.98 0.95 -9.33
N ILE A 40 18.52 0.81 -8.08
CA ILE A 40 18.15 1.92 -7.22
C ILE A 40 19.35 2.28 -6.31
N LEU A 41 19.84 3.52 -6.38
CA LEU A 41 20.93 4.02 -5.52
C LEU A 41 20.44 4.58 -4.20
N ALA A 42 19.24 5.17 -4.20
CA ALA A 42 18.66 5.74 -2.99
C ALA A 42 18.41 4.63 -1.97
N GLY A 43 18.49 4.99 -0.68
CA GLY A 43 17.91 4.16 0.36
C GLY A 43 16.46 3.85 0.00
N ALA A 44 16.13 2.57 -0.07
CA ALA A 44 14.83 2.09 -0.50
C ALA A 44 14.32 1.00 0.42
N VAL A 45 13.03 1.00 0.69
CA VAL A 45 12.32 -0.11 1.33
C VAL A 45 11.13 -0.48 0.48
N VAL A 46 10.82 -1.77 0.42
CA VAL A 46 9.58 -2.21 -0.21
C VAL A 46 8.45 -1.99 0.79
N ARG A 47 7.36 -1.37 0.35
CA ARG A 47 6.16 -1.18 1.17
C ARG A 47 4.92 -1.60 0.40
N PRO A 48 3.94 -2.20 1.07
CA PRO A 48 2.66 -2.45 0.44
C PRO A 48 1.81 -1.18 0.39
N GLU A 49 1.25 -0.88 -0.77
CA GLU A 49 0.29 0.21 -0.92
C GLU A 49 -1.01 -0.21 -1.63
N PRO A 50 -2.18 0.07 -1.01
CA PRO A 50 -3.46 -0.14 -1.66
C PRO A 50 -3.72 0.96 -2.69
N LEU A 51 -4.24 0.57 -3.85
CA LEU A 51 -4.85 1.49 -4.80
C LEU A 51 -6.37 1.50 -4.61
N PHE A 52 -6.85 2.32 -3.67
CA PHE A 52 -8.28 2.46 -3.37
C PHE A 52 -8.93 1.12 -2.92
N TYR A 53 -9.97 0.64 -3.61
CA TYR A 53 -10.65 -0.63 -3.32
C TYR A 53 -10.24 -1.77 -4.26
N ARG A 54 -9.29 -1.54 -5.18
CA ARG A 54 -9.05 -2.42 -6.34
C ARG A 54 -8.04 -3.52 -6.05
N LYS A 55 -6.79 -3.14 -5.83
CA LYS A 55 -5.64 -4.04 -5.70
C LYS A 55 -4.59 -3.40 -4.79
N THR A 56 -3.80 -4.21 -4.11
CA THR A 56 -2.58 -3.82 -3.41
C THR A 56 -1.37 -4.26 -4.22
N ARG A 57 -0.31 -3.45 -4.24
CA ARG A 57 1.01 -3.86 -4.76
C ARG A 57 2.11 -3.47 -3.80
N LEU A 58 3.20 -4.21 -3.87
CA LEU A 58 4.47 -3.78 -3.33
C LEU A 58 5.03 -2.63 -4.18
N ILE A 59 5.45 -1.57 -3.50
CA ILE A 59 6.08 -0.39 -4.08
C ILE A 59 7.46 -0.19 -3.46
N ILE A 60 8.40 0.32 -4.25
CA ILE A 60 9.72 0.72 -3.78
C ILE A 60 9.60 2.14 -3.25
N ASP A 61 9.60 2.28 -1.92
CA ASP A 61 9.61 3.57 -1.27
C ASP A 61 11.04 4.07 -1.09
N THR A 62 11.38 5.15 -1.78
CA THR A 62 12.71 5.76 -1.72
C THR A 62 12.69 7.10 -0.99
N HIS A 63 11.56 7.57 -0.49
CA HIS A 63 11.45 8.93 0.04
C HIS A 63 12.27 9.10 1.34
N TYR A 64 13.21 10.05 1.36
CA TYR A 64 13.92 10.42 2.58
C TYR A 64 12.95 10.99 3.60
N ASN A 65 12.88 10.38 4.77
CA ASN A 65 12.06 10.90 5.85
C ASN A 65 12.92 11.34 7.04
N ARG A 66 13.17 12.66 7.10
CA ARG A 66 14.00 13.31 8.14
C ARG A 66 13.51 13.04 9.55
N GLU A 67 12.22 12.84 9.72
CA GLU A 67 11.58 12.70 11.03
C GLU A 67 11.59 11.24 11.53
N HIS A 68 11.93 10.27 10.66
CA HIS A 68 11.79 8.85 10.98
C HIS A 68 13.08 8.03 10.80
N ASN A 69 14.17 8.60 10.25
CA ASN A 69 15.48 7.94 10.04
C ASN A 69 15.45 6.59 9.29
N ILE A 70 14.32 6.17 8.71
CA ILE A 70 14.16 4.85 8.07
C ILE A 70 15.01 4.74 6.80
N LEU A 71 15.11 5.84 6.06
CA LEU A 71 15.87 5.94 4.83
C LEU A 71 16.83 7.11 4.95
N LEU A 72 17.83 7.04 5.83
CA LEU A 72 18.83 8.10 5.98
C LEU A 72 19.55 8.46 4.65
N ASN A 73 19.56 7.54 3.68
CA ASN A 73 20.02 7.74 2.30
C ASN A 73 18.90 7.82 1.26
N GLY A 74 17.66 8.01 1.71
CA GLY A 74 16.53 8.18 0.83
C GLY A 74 16.67 9.41 -0.05
N LEU A 75 15.76 9.53 -0.98
CA LEU A 75 15.65 10.62 -1.93
C LEU A 75 14.94 11.81 -1.29
N GLU A 76 15.66 12.92 -1.15
CA GLU A 76 15.10 14.19 -0.68
C GLU A 76 14.30 14.89 -1.78
N GLU A 77 13.12 15.41 -1.40
CA GLU A 77 12.35 16.32 -2.26
C GLU A 77 12.90 17.75 -2.13
N ILE A 78 13.26 18.36 -3.26
CA ILE A 78 13.69 19.76 -3.33
C ILE A 78 12.52 20.59 -3.85
N GLU A 79 12.09 21.60 -3.10
CA GLU A 79 11.08 22.53 -3.57
C GLU A 79 11.69 23.63 -4.44
N PHE A 80 11.19 23.77 -5.66
CA PHE A 80 11.56 24.83 -6.58
C PHE A 80 10.29 25.40 -7.22
N GLN A 81 10.00 26.68 -6.96
CA GLN A 81 8.81 27.38 -7.48
C GLN A 81 7.49 26.62 -7.20
N GLY A 82 7.36 26.03 -6.00
CA GLY A 82 6.17 25.25 -5.62
C GLY A 82 6.06 23.86 -6.28
N ILE A 83 7.12 23.42 -6.97
CA ILE A 83 7.24 22.08 -7.54
C ILE A 83 8.29 21.32 -6.74
N LYS A 84 7.93 20.13 -6.26
CA LYS A 84 8.87 19.21 -5.63
C LYS A 84 9.61 18.41 -6.69
N LEU A 85 10.93 18.43 -6.65
CA LEU A 85 11.82 17.79 -7.60
C LEU A 85 12.72 16.76 -6.89
N ILE A 86 13.15 15.75 -7.65
CA ILE A 86 14.10 14.72 -7.22
C ILE A 86 15.27 14.63 -8.20
N SER A 87 16.39 14.10 -7.73
CA SER A 87 17.61 13.88 -8.53
C SER A 87 17.63 12.46 -9.09
N LEU A 88 17.72 12.32 -10.41
CA LEU A 88 17.81 11.00 -11.06
C LEU A 88 19.13 10.30 -10.75
N ASP A 89 20.24 11.04 -10.68
CA ASP A 89 21.55 10.48 -10.32
C ASP A 89 21.62 10.00 -8.86
N LYS A 90 20.65 10.39 -8.02
CA LYS A 90 20.52 9.84 -6.65
C LYS A 90 19.53 8.67 -6.59
N LEU A 91 18.65 8.56 -7.57
CA LEU A 91 17.63 7.52 -7.61
C LEU A 91 18.16 6.26 -8.30
N PHE A 92 18.77 6.39 -9.48
CA PHE A 92 19.19 5.26 -10.32
C PHE A 92 20.71 5.10 -10.37
N ASP A 93 21.18 3.86 -10.45
CA ASP A 93 22.62 3.53 -10.52
C ASP A 93 23.23 3.69 -11.91
N ASN A 94 22.38 3.88 -12.91
CA ASN A 94 22.75 4.08 -14.29
C ASN A 94 21.86 5.13 -14.95
N LYS A 95 22.24 5.53 -16.17
CA LYS A 95 21.55 6.56 -16.96
C LYS A 95 20.71 5.97 -18.10
N HIS A 96 20.40 4.68 -18.03
CA HIS A 96 19.72 3.92 -19.08
C HIS A 96 18.26 3.61 -18.75
N GLU A 97 17.77 4.07 -17.61
CA GLU A 97 16.43 3.75 -17.13
C GLU A 97 15.33 4.44 -17.97
N ILE A 98 14.25 3.70 -18.22
CA ILE A 98 13.04 4.22 -18.84
C ILE A 98 11.92 4.16 -17.82
N PHE A 99 11.21 5.27 -17.63
CA PHE A 99 10.14 5.32 -16.65
C PHE A 99 9.08 6.38 -16.98
N LEU A 100 7.86 6.09 -16.55
CA LEU A 100 6.72 7.01 -16.59
C LEU A 100 6.54 7.64 -15.21
N GLY A 101 6.68 8.96 -15.11
CA GLY A 101 6.52 9.70 -13.86
C GLY A 101 5.14 10.36 -13.73
N PHE A 102 4.56 10.25 -12.54
CA PHE A 102 3.29 10.85 -12.11
C PHE A 102 3.58 11.83 -10.98
N GLY A 103 3.72 13.11 -11.34
CA GLY A 103 3.86 14.22 -10.41
C GLY A 103 2.52 14.93 -10.14
N LEU A 104 2.59 16.05 -9.42
CA LEU A 104 1.43 16.86 -9.05
C LEU A 104 1.23 18.10 -9.96
N PRO A 105 0.40 18.07 -11.02
CA PRO A 105 -0.36 16.93 -11.57
C PRO A 105 0.25 16.33 -12.85
N ASN A 106 1.53 16.60 -13.14
CA ASN A 106 2.09 16.34 -14.46
C ASN A 106 2.47 14.86 -14.65
N VAL A 107 2.17 14.31 -15.83
CA VAL A 107 2.68 13.02 -16.31
C VAL A 107 3.78 13.26 -17.34
N TYR A 108 4.85 12.48 -17.26
CA TYR A 108 6.00 12.58 -18.17
C TYR A 108 6.69 11.24 -18.37
N LEU A 109 7.00 10.89 -19.62
CA LEU A 109 7.81 9.72 -19.99
C LEU A 109 9.27 10.15 -20.10
N THR A 110 10.16 9.45 -19.39
CA THR A 110 11.59 9.75 -19.38
C THR A 110 12.38 8.62 -20.03
N VAL A 111 13.32 8.98 -20.88
CA VAL A 111 14.26 8.06 -21.54
C VAL A 111 15.68 8.62 -21.48
N PRO A 112 16.71 7.77 -21.65
CA PRO A 112 18.08 8.23 -21.82
C PRO A 112 18.20 9.18 -23.00
N ASN A 113 19.05 10.20 -22.89
CA ASN A 113 19.36 11.10 -24.01
C ASN A 113 20.19 10.37 -25.09
N GLN A 114 20.41 11.01 -26.25
CA GLN A 114 21.12 10.36 -27.37
C GLN A 114 22.55 9.96 -27.02
N ASN A 115 23.20 10.71 -26.13
CA ASN A 115 24.58 10.48 -25.71
C ASN A 115 24.71 9.42 -24.60
N GLY A 116 23.61 9.03 -23.96
CA GLY A 116 23.60 8.09 -22.82
C GLY A 116 24.13 8.66 -21.50
N ASP A 117 24.43 9.95 -21.43
CA ASP A 117 25.02 10.63 -20.26
C ASP A 117 24.00 11.44 -19.43
N GLY A 118 22.73 11.36 -19.80
CA GLY A 118 21.64 12.05 -19.12
C GLY A 118 20.27 11.59 -19.61
N TYR A 119 19.23 12.33 -19.26
CA TYR A 119 17.84 11.98 -19.53
C TYR A 119 17.09 13.09 -20.24
N VAL A 120 16.24 12.71 -21.19
CA VAL A 120 15.21 13.59 -21.76
C VAL A 120 13.83 13.08 -21.36
N LYS A 121 12.87 13.99 -21.25
CA LYS A 121 11.48 13.63 -20.99
C LYS A 121 10.55 14.18 -22.05
N PHE A 122 9.49 13.44 -22.34
CA PHE A 122 8.32 13.94 -23.04
C PHE A 122 7.47 14.74 -22.06
N ALA A 123 7.54 16.07 -22.17
CA ALA A 123 6.75 16.98 -21.37
C ALA A 123 5.50 17.39 -22.14
N ALA A 124 4.34 17.14 -21.54
CA ALA A 124 3.05 17.56 -22.07
C ALA A 124 2.28 18.37 -21.02
N PHE A 125 1.30 19.14 -21.48
CA PHE A 125 0.56 20.09 -20.65
C PHE A 125 -0.94 19.82 -20.73
N MET A 126 -1.66 20.21 -19.68
CA MET A 126 -3.12 20.08 -19.64
C MET A 126 -3.84 21.11 -20.51
N ILE A 127 -5.00 20.74 -21.04
CA ILE A 127 -6.01 21.59 -21.70
C ILE A 127 -5.43 22.37 -22.89
N TRP A 128 -4.66 21.69 -23.75
CA TRP A 128 -4.05 22.29 -24.95
C TRP A 128 -3.24 23.58 -24.69
N ARG A 129 -2.82 23.82 -23.43
CA ARG A 129 -2.24 25.10 -22.99
C ARG A 129 -0.95 25.41 -23.74
N GLN A 130 -0.12 24.40 -23.94
CA GLN A 130 1.19 24.48 -24.56
C GLN A 130 1.41 23.22 -25.39
N CYS A 131 2.20 23.35 -26.46
CA CYS A 131 2.61 22.19 -27.23
C CYS A 131 3.51 21.28 -26.38
N SER A 132 3.42 19.97 -26.62
CA SER A 132 4.34 18.98 -26.09
C SER A 132 5.76 19.25 -26.57
N ALA A 133 6.75 18.88 -25.77
CA ALA A 133 8.14 19.02 -26.12
C ALA A 133 8.98 17.91 -25.50
N ILE A 134 10.08 17.57 -26.18
CA ILE A 134 11.15 16.75 -25.61
C ILE A 134 12.12 17.70 -24.90
N ILE A 135 12.26 17.52 -23.59
CA ILE A 135 13.02 18.45 -22.75
C ILE A 135 14.11 17.68 -22.01
N ASP A 136 15.34 18.20 -22.03
CA ASP A 136 16.41 17.74 -21.16
C ASP A 136 16.01 17.92 -19.68
N THR A 137 16.02 16.82 -18.94
CA THR A 137 15.69 16.81 -17.51
C THR A 137 16.70 17.55 -16.65
N LYS A 138 17.94 17.72 -17.15
CA LYS A 138 19.10 18.20 -16.38
C LYS A 138 19.30 17.40 -15.10
N GLY A 139 19.08 16.08 -15.19
CA GLY A 139 19.18 15.14 -14.09
C GLY A 139 18.05 15.22 -13.06
N ARG A 140 16.95 15.94 -13.35
CA ARG A 140 15.86 16.18 -12.39
C ARG A 140 14.48 15.99 -12.97
N VAL A 141 13.60 15.43 -12.16
CA VAL A 141 12.18 15.24 -12.50
C VAL A 141 11.28 15.60 -11.32
N GLN A 142 9.99 15.73 -11.60
CA GLN A 142 9.01 16.05 -10.56
C GLN A 142 8.76 14.83 -9.66
N SER A 143 8.85 15.04 -8.35
CA SER A 143 8.54 14.01 -7.35
C SER A 143 7.09 13.52 -7.43
N GLY A 144 6.88 12.26 -7.06
CA GLY A 144 5.58 11.58 -7.04
C GLY A 144 5.73 10.06 -7.11
N PHE A 145 4.93 9.44 -7.97
CA PHE A 145 5.02 8.01 -8.25
C PHE A 145 5.63 7.78 -9.63
N LEU A 146 6.60 6.87 -9.73
CA LEU A 146 7.24 6.50 -10.99
C LEU A 146 6.93 5.04 -11.29
N ILE A 147 6.76 4.72 -12.57
CA ILE A 147 6.67 3.35 -13.08
C ILE A 147 7.90 3.13 -13.95
N ARG A 148 8.87 2.37 -13.42
CA ARG A 148 10.11 2.03 -14.13
C ARG A 148 9.88 0.76 -14.94
N PHE A 149 10.34 0.78 -16.19
CA PHE A 149 10.20 -0.32 -17.12
C PHE A 149 11.45 -1.18 -17.07
N ARG A 150 11.29 -2.47 -16.77
CA ARG A 150 12.38 -3.45 -16.66
C ARG A 150 12.31 -4.43 -17.82
N ASN A 151 13.46 -4.98 -18.18
CA ASN A 151 13.60 -6.00 -19.24
C ASN A 151 13.01 -5.58 -20.59
N LEU A 152 13.12 -4.29 -20.93
CA LEU A 152 12.67 -3.77 -22.22
C LEU A 152 13.46 -4.40 -23.38
N PRO A 153 12.77 -4.87 -24.45
CA PRO A 153 13.43 -5.29 -25.68
C PRO A 153 14.31 -4.19 -26.28
N GLN A 154 15.38 -4.58 -26.97
CA GLN A 154 16.40 -3.65 -27.48
C GLN A 154 15.84 -2.58 -28.43
N ASP A 155 14.76 -2.90 -29.17
CA ASP A 155 14.11 -1.99 -30.11
C ASP A 155 13.10 -1.03 -29.44
N ALA A 156 12.66 -1.31 -28.22
CA ALA A 156 11.63 -0.53 -27.53
C ALA A 156 12.04 0.93 -27.30
N LEU A 157 13.31 1.19 -26.91
CA LEU A 157 13.82 2.55 -26.74
C LEU A 157 13.77 3.36 -28.05
N ALA A 158 14.13 2.73 -29.17
CA ALA A 158 14.08 3.38 -30.48
C ALA A 158 12.64 3.69 -30.88
N ALA A 159 11.71 2.76 -30.66
CA ALA A 159 10.28 2.97 -30.90
C ALA A 159 9.70 4.11 -30.05
N ILE A 160 10.04 4.16 -28.75
CA ILE A 160 9.64 5.26 -27.86
C ILE A 160 10.17 6.59 -28.39
N ARG A 161 11.44 6.68 -28.78
CA ARG A 161 12.02 7.93 -29.31
C ARG A 161 11.31 8.41 -30.57
N GLN A 162 11.01 7.50 -31.50
CA GLN A 162 10.27 7.84 -32.72
C GLN A 162 8.84 8.32 -32.39
N ALA A 163 8.17 7.67 -31.44
CA ALA A 163 6.86 8.11 -30.98
C ALA A 163 6.91 9.48 -30.27
N MET A 164 7.91 9.73 -29.44
CA MET A 164 8.14 11.03 -28.79
C MET A 164 8.32 12.14 -29.83
N LEU A 165 9.08 11.89 -30.91
CA LEU A 165 9.28 12.84 -32.00
C LEU A 165 7.98 13.08 -32.78
N LYS A 166 7.26 12.00 -33.13
CA LYS A 166 5.96 12.06 -33.82
C LYS A 166 4.93 12.91 -33.07
N HIS A 167 4.90 12.79 -31.75
CA HIS A 167 3.98 13.53 -30.88
C HIS A 167 4.60 14.80 -30.29
N SER A 168 5.80 15.19 -30.68
CA SER A 168 6.39 16.47 -30.26
C SER A 168 5.70 17.62 -30.99
N ASN A 169 5.61 18.79 -30.35
CA ASN A 169 4.95 19.98 -30.88
C ASN A 169 3.43 19.80 -31.16
N SER A 170 2.79 18.82 -30.54
CA SER A 170 1.34 18.61 -30.61
C SER A 170 0.65 19.17 -29.38
N ARG A 171 -0.67 19.39 -29.45
CA ARG A 171 -1.48 19.79 -28.29
C ARG A 171 -2.46 18.69 -27.95
N HIS A 172 -2.56 18.41 -26.66
CA HIS A 172 -3.46 17.40 -26.13
C HIS A 172 -4.31 17.94 -24.99
N VAL A 173 -5.40 17.25 -24.73
CA VAL A 173 -6.34 17.51 -23.63
C VAL A 173 -5.69 17.37 -22.24
N SER A 174 -4.73 16.45 -22.09
CA SER A 174 -3.98 16.25 -20.85
C SER A 174 -2.57 15.72 -21.09
N CYS A 175 -1.71 15.88 -20.08
CA CYS A 175 -0.37 15.30 -20.09
C CYS A 175 -0.41 13.77 -20.03
N ALA A 176 -1.38 13.19 -19.29
CA ALA A 176 -1.58 11.75 -19.22
C ALA A 176 -1.91 11.16 -20.60
N TYR A 177 -2.89 11.74 -21.29
CA TYR A 177 -3.30 11.33 -22.64
C TYR A 177 -2.15 11.45 -23.65
N ALA A 178 -1.37 12.53 -23.58
CA ALA A 178 -0.24 12.74 -24.49
C ALA A 178 0.84 11.66 -24.31
N ASN A 179 1.20 11.33 -23.08
CA ASN A 179 2.17 10.26 -22.80
C ASN A 179 1.60 8.88 -23.17
N ALA A 180 0.30 8.65 -22.95
CA ALA A 180 -0.37 7.42 -23.37
C ALA A 180 -0.36 7.26 -24.91
N CYS A 181 -0.56 8.35 -25.66
CA CYS A 181 -0.42 8.35 -27.12
C CYS A 181 1.00 7.99 -27.58
N VAL A 182 2.03 8.49 -26.88
CA VAL A 182 3.43 8.14 -27.16
C VAL A 182 3.66 6.65 -26.93
N LEU A 183 3.25 6.11 -25.78
CA LEU A 183 3.39 4.68 -25.47
C LEU A 183 2.63 3.81 -26.49
N SER A 184 1.37 4.13 -26.78
CA SER A 184 0.57 3.37 -27.76
C SER A 184 1.20 3.41 -29.15
N SER A 185 1.68 4.58 -29.60
CA SER A 185 2.38 4.70 -30.89
C SER A 185 3.73 3.99 -30.95
N ALA A 186 4.36 3.76 -29.79
CA ALA A 186 5.57 2.96 -29.70
C ALA A 186 5.30 1.45 -29.69
N GLY A 187 4.03 1.02 -29.58
CA GLY A 187 3.62 -0.39 -29.57
C GLY A 187 3.38 -0.95 -28.16
N PHE A 188 3.17 -0.09 -27.17
CA PHE A 188 2.79 -0.52 -25.83
C PHE A 188 1.28 -0.66 -25.70
N THR A 189 0.85 -1.71 -25.01
CA THR A 189 -0.55 -2.03 -24.72
C THR A 189 -0.73 -2.34 -23.24
N CYS A 190 -1.97 -2.42 -22.81
CA CYS A 190 -2.36 -2.80 -21.46
C CYS A 190 -3.53 -3.79 -21.59
N ASP A 191 -3.29 -5.08 -21.33
CA ASP A 191 -4.21 -6.18 -21.62
C ASP A 191 -4.66 -6.18 -23.09
N GLY A 192 -3.69 -6.06 -24.00
CA GLY A 192 -3.95 -5.96 -25.45
C GLY A 192 -4.63 -4.67 -25.93
N ALA A 193 -5.06 -3.77 -25.04
CA ALA A 193 -5.71 -2.51 -25.39
C ALA A 193 -4.73 -1.32 -25.49
N ASP A 194 -5.04 -0.37 -26.38
CA ASP A 194 -4.33 0.90 -26.46
C ASP A 194 -4.51 1.73 -25.17
N LEU A 195 -3.45 2.44 -24.75
CA LEU A 195 -3.49 3.32 -23.58
C LEU A 195 -4.17 4.67 -23.87
N ASN A 196 -4.45 4.98 -25.13
CA ASN A 196 -4.95 6.30 -25.58
C ASN A 196 -6.38 6.63 -25.13
N ASN A 197 -7.08 5.74 -24.42
CA ASN A 197 -8.42 6.02 -23.88
C ASN A 197 -8.40 6.79 -22.54
N HIS A 198 -7.21 7.10 -21.99
CA HIS A 198 -7.09 7.67 -20.64
C HIS A 198 -6.71 9.15 -20.62
N PHE A 199 -7.64 9.96 -20.13
CA PHE A 199 -7.52 11.41 -20.09
C PHE A 199 -6.92 11.97 -18.78
N GLY A 200 -6.91 11.20 -17.69
CA GLY A 200 -6.44 11.66 -16.38
C GLY A 200 -5.25 10.84 -15.87
N ALA A 201 -4.35 11.48 -15.12
CA ALA A 201 -3.15 10.85 -14.60
C ALA A 201 -3.47 9.64 -13.71
N ARG A 202 -4.48 9.77 -12.85
CA ARG A 202 -4.97 8.66 -12.02
C ARG A 202 -5.46 7.48 -12.86
N SER A 203 -6.21 7.74 -13.92
CA SER A 203 -6.81 6.67 -14.72
C SER A 203 -5.75 5.87 -15.46
N LEU A 204 -4.75 6.56 -16.03
CA LEU A 204 -3.62 5.93 -16.71
C LEU A 204 -2.77 5.11 -15.72
N PHE A 205 -2.43 5.70 -14.56
CA PHE A 205 -1.69 4.97 -13.53
C PHE A 205 -2.45 3.72 -13.08
N GLN A 206 -3.75 3.86 -12.82
CA GLN A 206 -4.58 2.77 -12.33
C GLN A 206 -4.66 1.61 -13.32
N GLN A 207 -4.81 1.89 -14.62
CA GLN A 207 -4.81 0.85 -15.64
C GLN A 207 -3.49 0.06 -15.63
N ILE A 208 -2.36 0.76 -15.70
CA ILE A 208 -1.02 0.13 -15.68
C ILE A 208 -0.78 -0.63 -14.36
N PHE A 209 -1.29 -0.09 -13.25
CA PHE A 209 -1.19 -0.71 -11.92
C PHE A 209 -2.10 -1.94 -11.78
N GLU A 210 -3.20 -2.05 -12.50
CA GLU A 210 -4.07 -3.22 -12.39
C GLU A 210 -3.61 -4.30 -13.37
N ASP A 211 -3.47 -3.91 -14.64
CA ASP A 211 -3.39 -4.81 -15.78
C ASP A 211 -1.94 -4.97 -16.30
N GLY A 212 -1.02 -4.13 -15.83
CA GLY A 212 0.39 -4.16 -16.25
C GLY A 212 0.65 -3.36 -17.53
N LEU A 213 1.77 -3.64 -18.19
CA LEU A 213 2.13 -3.01 -19.45
C LEU A 213 2.79 -4.06 -20.33
N GLU A 214 2.43 -4.07 -21.60
CA GLU A 214 2.98 -4.96 -22.61
C GLU A 214 3.72 -4.15 -23.67
N TYR A 215 4.71 -4.75 -24.31
CA TYR A 215 5.33 -4.24 -25.52
C TYR A 215 5.19 -5.29 -26.63
N LYS A 216 4.45 -4.96 -27.69
CA LYS A 216 4.16 -5.88 -28.80
C LYS A 216 3.59 -7.24 -28.34
N GLY A 217 2.74 -7.21 -27.31
CA GLY A 217 2.09 -8.40 -26.74
C GLY A 217 2.90 -9.13 -25.66
N GLU A 218 4.16 -8.75 -25.44
CA GLU A 218 4.98 -9.35 -24.38
C GLU A 218 4.88 -8.52 -23.08
N PRO A 219 4.57 -9.14 -21.93
CA PRO A 219 4.44 -8.43 -20.66
C PRO A 219 5.78 -7.88 -20.18
N LEU A 220 5.76 -6.68 -19.62
CA LEU A 220 6.92 -6.02 -19.03
C LEU A 220 6.94 -6.19 -17.52
N THR A 221 8.14 -6.31 -16.97
CA THR A 221 8.36 -6.17 -15.54
C THR A 221 8.32 -4.68 -15.17
N LEU A 222 7.54 -4.31 -14.15
CA LEU A 222 7.33 -2.93 -13.74
C LEU A 222 7.69 -2.73 -12.26
N ASP A 223 8.56 -1.76 -11.97
CA ASP A 223 8.79 -1.30 -10.60
C ASP A 223 7.98 -0.03 -10.33
N PHE A 224 7.18 -0.03 -9.27
CA PHE A 224 6.44 1.14 -8.81
C PHE A 224 7.22 1.84 -7.72
N ILE A 225 7.70 3.04 -7.99
CA ILE A 225 8.63 3.76 -7.09
C ILE A 225 7.91 4.98 -6.51
N ARG A 226 7.86 5.06 -5.18
CA ARG A 226 7.38 6.23 -4.44
C ARG A 226 8.56 7.13 -4.07
N THR A 227 8.49 8.37 -4.52
CA THR A 227 9.53 9.39 -4.30
C THR A 227 9.03 10.56 -3.45
N THR A 228 7.80 10.48 -2.97
CA THR A 228 7.12 11.52 -2.19
C THR A 228 6.65 10.99 -0.85
N ARG A 229 6.45 11.89 0.13
CA ARG A 229 5.92 11.54 1.46
C ARG A 229 4.47 11.06 1.47
N LEU A 230 3.71 11.37 0.42
CA LEU A 230 2.28 11.05 0.34
C LEU A 230 2.09 9.57 0.01
N THR A 231 1.10 8.94 0.62
CA THR A 231 0.60 7.63 0.17
C THR A 231 0.04 7.71 -1.25
N LEU A 232 -0.14 6.56 -1.88
CA LEU A 232 -0.65 6.47 -3.25
C LEU A 232 -2.01 7.14 -3.40
N GLU A 233 -2.93 6.89 -2.46
CA GLU A 233 -4.27 7.47 -2.47
C GLU A 233 -4.25 8.99 -2.24
N GLU A 234 -3.45 9.47 -1.29
CA GLU A 234 -3.30 10.90 -1.01
C GLU A 234 -2.74 11.65 -2.21
N HIS A 235 -1.69 11.09 -2.82
CA HIS A 235 -1.07 11.66 -4.02
C HIS A 235 -2.11 11.83 -5.14
N PHE A 236 -2.82 10.76 -5.50
CA PHE A 236 -3.81 10.84 -6.58
C PHE A 236 -5.08 11.64 -6.22
N SER A 237 -5.38 11.82 -4.94
CA SER A 237 -6.38 12.79 -4.47
C SER A 237 -5.93 14.23 -4.77
N GLU A 238 -4.68 14.58 -4.48
CA GLU A 238 -4.10 15.89 -4.77
C GLU A 238 -3.93 16.14 -6.28
N VAL A 239 -3.53 15.12 -7.05
CA VAL A 239 -3.51 15.18 -8.53
C VAL A 239 -4.90 15.57 -9.04
N ARG A 240 -5.95 14.87 -8.62
CA ARG A 240 -7.33 15.14 -9.06
C ARG A 240 -7.79 16.55 -8.70
N LYS A 241 -7.49 17.04 -7.50
CA LYS A 241 -7.78 18.43 -7.10
C LYS A 241 -7.08 19.43 -8.02
N LYS A 242 -5.82 19.19 -8.37
CA LYS A 242 -5.05 20.04 -9.29
C LYS A 242 -5.57 19.96 -10.73
N GLU A 243 -6.00 18.80 -11.20
CA GLU A 243 -6.61 18.63 -12.52
C GLU A 243 -7.95 19.39 -12.63
N ILE A 244 -8.82 19.31 -11.62
CA ILE A 244 -10.10 20.04 -11.60
C ILE A 244 -9.87 21.55 -11.56
N THR A 245 -8.93 22.01 -10.73
CA THR A 245 -8.65 23.44 -10.58
C THR A 245 -7.84 24.04 -11.74
N SER A 246 -7.27 23.23 -12.64
CA SER A 246 -6.44 23.73 -13.73
C SER A 246 -7.24 24.56 -14.75
N LEU A 247 -8.52 24.25 -14.97
CA LEU A 247 -9.41 25.06 -15.82
C LEU A 247 -9.50 26.50 -15.29
N GLY A 248 -9.71 26.66 -13.98
CA GLY A 248 -9.73 27.97 -13.32
C GLY A 248 -8.39 28.70 -13.34
N ARG A 249 -7.26 27.97 -13.40
CA ARG A 249 -5.91 28.57 -13.59
C ARG A 249 -5.68 29.02 -15.02
N THR A 250 -6.17 28.28 -16.01
CA THR A 250 -6.08 28.69 -17.43
C THR A 250 -6.84 29.99 -17.66
N CYS A 251 -8.07 30.10 -17.15
CA CYS A 251 -8.83 31.37 -17.21
C CYS A 251 -8.07 32.52 -16.53
N ARG A 252 -7.50 32.30 -15.34
CA ARG A 252 -6.69 33.32 -14.64
C ARG A 252 -5.40 33.68 -15.38
N LYS A 253 -4.75 32.74 -16.05
CA LYS A 253 -3.52 32.98 -16.81
C LYS A 253 -3.79 33.75 -18.10
N VAL A 254 -4.90 33.46 -18.80
CA VAL A 254 -5.36 34.28 -19.94
C VAL A 254 -5.66 35.71 -19.49
N ILE A 255 -6.26 35.89 -18.30
CA ILE A 255 -6.50 37.22 -17.72
C ILE A 255 -5.18 37.91 -17.34
N ASN A 256 -4.20 37.17 -16.81
CA ASN A 256 -2.93 37.71 -16.33
C ASN A 256 -1.84 37.84 -17.42
N GLU A 257 -1.97 37.17 -18.57
CA GLU A 257 -1.08 37.33 -19.74
C GLU A 257 -1.22 38.70 -20.42
N CYS A 258 -2.18 39.52 -19.97
CA CYS A 258 -2.23 40.96 -20.23
C CYS A 258 -1.19 41.77 -19.43
N LEU A 259 -0.35 41.13 -18.60
CA LEU A 259 0.74 41.75 -17.86
C LEU A 259 2.08 41.05 -18.16
N PRO A 260 3.17 41.80 -18.38
CA PRO A 260 4.46 41.22 -18.73
C PRO A 260 5.05 40.45 -17.54
N SER A 261 5.57 39.24 -17.78
CA SER A 261 6.21 38.42 -16.74
C SER A 261 7.72 38.34 -16.95
N GLY A 262 8.45 38.56 -15.85
CA GLY A 262 9.91 38.62 -15.79
C GLY A 262 10.62 37.27 -15.93
N SER A 263 11.94 37.37 -16.08
CA SER A 263 12.90 36.31 -16.36
C SER A 263 12.77 35.05 -15.47
N HIS A 264 12.78 33.87 -16.11
CA HIS A 264 12.83 32.58 -15.44
C HIS A 264 14.21 32.33 -14.81
N LEU A 265 14.27 32.26 -13.47
CA LEU A 265 15.45 31.83 -12.73
C LEU A 265 15.69 30.32 -12.89
N ARG A 266 16.96 29.91 -13.02
CA ARG A 266 17.35 28.49 -13.03
C ARG A 266 17.40 27.94 -11.60
N ALA A 267 16.95 26.70 -11.41
CA ALA A 267 17.04 26.01 -10.13
C ALA A 267 18.50 25.76 -9.71
N PRO A 268 18.83 25.89 -8.41
CA PRO A 268 20.20 25.73 -7.93
C PRO A 268 20.71 24.29 -8.07
N LEU A 269 22.02 24.13 -8.32
CA LEU A 269 22.74 22.84 -8.29
C LEU A 269 23.09 22.51 -6.82
N LEU A 270 22.97 21.24 -6.42
CA LEU A 270 23.21 20.79 -5.04
C LEU A 270 24.29 19.70 -5.02
N GLU A 271 25.20 19.81 -4.06
CA GLU A 271 26.15 18.76 -3.72
C GLU A 271 25.51 17.77 -2.72
N ALA A 272 25.88 16.49 -2.84
CA ALA A 272 25.28 15.39 -2.08
C ALA A 272 26.14 15.02 -0.87
N LYS A 273 25.48 14.73 0.27
CA LYS A 273 26.07 13.93 1.34
C LYS A 273 25.60 12.48 1.19
N LEU A 274 26.55 11.55 1.16
CA LEU A 274 26.34 10.10 1.14
C LEU A 274 26.64 9.56 2.54
N THR A 275 25.70 8.89 3.20
CA THR A 275 25.99 8.19 4.46
C THR A 275 25.39 6.78 4.47
N PRO A 276 26.02 5.79 3.82
CA PRO A 276 25.42 4.47 3.63
C PRO A 276 25.07 3.80 4.97
N MET A 277 23.82 3.38 5.11
CA MET A 277 23.40 2.37 6.09
C MET A 277 22.91 1.15 5.32
N LYS A 278 23.50 0.00 5.60
CA LYS A 278 23.03 -1.31 5.13
C LYS A 278 22.07 -1.85 6.19
N PRO A 279 20.74 -1.91 5.95
CA PRO A 279 19.89 -2.75 6.78
C PRO A 279 20.23 -4.20 6.45
N THR A 280 21.12 -4.80 7.23
CA THR A 280 21.44 -6.22 7.09
C THR A 280 20.58 -6.98 8.08
N VAL A 281 19.34 -7.28 7.71
CA VAL A 281 18.66 -8.42 8.34
C VAL A 281 19.04 -9.63 7.50
N VAL A 282 19.97 -10.44 8.00
CA VAL A 282 20.32 -11.72 7.39
C VAL A 282 19.15 -12.67 7.66
N GLY A 283 18.23 -12.74 6.70
CA GLY A 283 17.18 -13.76 6.71
C GLY A 283 17.78 -15.09 6.27
N ASP A 284 17.45 -16.16 6.99
CA ASP A 284 17.65 -17.53 6.51
C ASP A 284 16.72 -17.76 5.30
N SER A 285 17.25 -18.26 4.19
CA SER A 285 16.48 -18.45 2.95
C SER A 285 15.39 -19.51 3.11
N ASP A 286 15.54 -20.37 4.11
CA ASP A 286 14.70 -21.54 4.27
C ASP A 286 13.41 -21.20 5.03
N SER A 287 13.39 -20.11 5.81
CA SER A 287 12.23 -19.69 6.60
C SER A 287 11.34 -18.69 5.85
N LEU A 288 10.54 -19.20 4.92
CA LEU A 288 9.62 -18.37 4.15
C LEU A 288 8.28 -18.20 4.86
N THR A 289 7.80 -16.96 4.87
CA THR A 289 6.47 -16.58 5.37
C THR A 289 5.66 -15.95 4.25
N ARG A 290 4.45 -16.44 4.02
CA ARG A 290 3.56 -15.88 2.98
C ARG A 290 2.88 -14.62 3.48
N LEU A 291 2.79 -13.59 2.64
CA LEU A 291 2.19 -12.30 2.95
C LEU A 291 0.92 -12.09 2.14
N GLU A 292 -0.20 -11.91 2.83
CA GLU A 292 -1.46 -11.44 2.24
C GLU A 292 -1.83 -10.06 2.77
N ILE A 293 -2.39 -9.22 1.91
CA ILE A 293 -2.72 -7.83 2.25
C ILE A 293 -4.16 -7.55 1.88
N SER A 294 -4.90 -7.00 2.84
CA SER A 294 -6.32 -6.71 2.62
C SER A 294 -6.52 -5.44 1.80
N HIS A 295 -7.51 -5.45 0.92
CA HIS A 295 -8.08 -4.21 0.38
C HIS A 295 -9.56 -4.07 0.76
N PRO A 296 -10.02 -2.82 0.92
CA PRO A 296 -11.39 -2.56 1.37
C PRO A 296 -12.37 -2.79 0.22
N GLY A 297 -13.63 -3.06 0.58
CA GLY A 297 -14.73 -2.95 -0.38
C GLY A 297 -14.94 -1.49 -0.83
N PHE A 298 -15.76 -1.27 -1.85
CA PHE A 298 -16.04 0.08 -2.38
C PHE A 298 -16.46 1.09 -1.29
N PHE A 299 -17.36 0.66 -0.39
CA PHE A 299 -17.82 1.49 0.71
C PHE A 299 -16.71 1.73 1.73
N GLY A 300 -15.95 0.69 2.09
CA GLY A 300 -14.76 0.79 2.93
C GLY A 300 -13.73 1.79 2.39
N ALA A 301 -13.41 1.76 1.09
CA ALA A 301 -12.49 2.72 0.47
C ALA A 301 -13.01 4.16 0.51
N THR A 302 -14.32 4.34 0.43
CA THR A 302 -14.93 5.68 0.56
C THR A 302 -14.76 6.20 1.98
N ILE A 303 -15.00 5.35 2.98
CA ILE A 303 -14.80 5.67 4.38
C ILE A 303 -13.32 5.99 4.66
N ARG A 304 -12.38 5.18 4.15
CA ARG A 304 -10.93 5.37 4.37
C ARG A 304 -10.43 6.77 3.98
N LYS A 305 -11.01 7.40 2.97
CA LYS A 305 -10.68 8.80 2.59
C LYS A 305 -10.92 9.82 3.70
N ILE A 306 -11.83 9.52 4.62
CA ILE A 306 -12.20 10.38 5.75
C ILE A 306 -11.44 9.98 7.01
N ILE A 307 -11.30 8.67 7.24
CA ILE A 307 -10.83 8.14 8.53
C ILE A 307 -9.38 7.62 8.51
N GLY A 308 -8.73 7.59 7.35
CA GLY A 308 -7.40 7.00 7.17
C GLY A 308 -7.45 5.55 6.67
N SER A 309 -6.28 5.01 6.32
CA SER A 309 -6.14 3.63 5.86
C SER A 309 -6.05 2.66 7.04
N HIS A 310 -6.83 1.59 7.00
CA HIS A 310 -6.83 0.50 7.98
C HIS A 310 -6.57 -0.83 7.29
N THR A 311 -5.46 -0.90 6.56
CA THR A 311 -5.01 -2.12 5.88
C THR A 311 -4.59 -3.17 6.90
N LEU A 312 -5.08 -4.39 6.72
CA LEU A 312 -4.67 -5.58 7.45
C LEU A 312 -3.56 -6.30 6.67
N PHE A 313 -2.54 -6.71 7.40
CA PHE A 313 -1.42 -7.51 6.91
C PHE A 313 -1.53 -8.89 7.56
N LYS A 314 -1.59 -9.94 6.75
CA LYS A 314 -1.67 -11.32 7.23
C LYS A 314 -0.39 -12.04 6.82
N LEU A 315 0.32 -12.54 7.82
CA LEU A 315 1.51 -13.37 7.67
C LEU A 315 1.13 -14.81 7.96
N ILE A 316 1.41 -15.70 7.02
CA ILE A 316 1.15 -17.15 7.14
C ILE A 316 2.51 -17.84 7.24
N PRO A 317 2.95 -18.22 8.45
CA PRO A 317 4.23 -18.89 8.65
C PRO A 317 4.25 -20.29 8.02
N ASN A 318 5.44 -20.79 7.69
CA ASN A 318 5.59 -22.18 7.26
C ASN A 318 5.29 -23.14 8.44
N LYS A 319 4.16 -23.84 8.34
CA LYS A 319 3.67 -24.78 9.38
C LYS A 319 4.57 -26.00 9.58
N GLU A 320 5.37 -26.38 8.57
CA GLU A 320 6.33 -27.48 8.70
C GLU A 320 7.50 -27.10 9.60
N GLN A 321 7.82 -25.80 9.68
CA GLN A 321 8.92 -25.28 10.48
C GLN A 321 8.46 -24.85 11.88
N VAL A 322 7.27 -24.22 11.96
CA VAL A 322 6.76 -23.66 13.21
C VAL A 322 5.33 -24.11 13.44
N ASN A 323 5.15 -24.99 14.43
CA ASN A 323 3.83 -25.39 14.90
C ASN A 323 3.42 -24.54 16.10
N ILE A 324 2.41 -23.69 15.91
CA ILE A 324 1.90 -22.81 16.95
C ILE A 324 1.44 -23.54 18.22
N ASN A 325 0.93 -24.77 18.11
CA ASN A 325 0.45 -25.51 19.28
C ASN A 325 1.57 -25.85 20.28
N ASN A 326 2.83 -25.85 19.83
CA ASN A 326 3.99 -26.02 20.71
C ASN A 326 4.26 -24.78 21.59
N TYR A 327 3.70 -23.63 21.24
CA TYR A 327 3.92 -22.35 21.92
C TYR A 327 2.64 -21.83 22.58
N LEU A 328 1.53 -21.79 21.83
CA LEU A 328 0.24 -21.24 22.23
C LEU A 328 -0.90 -22.25 22.01
N PRO A 329 -0.98 -23.33 22.83
CA PRO A 329 -1.98 -24.40 22.64
C PRO A 329 -3.40 -23.99 23.03
N GLN A 330 -3.59 -22.87 23.73
CA GLN A 330 -4.89 -22.42 24.23
C GLN A 330 -5.48 -21.30 23.38
N THR A 331 -6.79 -21.31 23.20
CA THR A 331 -7.54 -20.23 22.56
C THR A 331 -8.01 -19.18 23.58
N LEU A 332 -8.01 -17.91 23.16
CA LEU A 332 -8.49 -16.77 23.92
C LEU A 332 -9.94 -16.48 23.57
N ARG A 333 -10.77 -16.27 24.60
CA ARG A 333 -12.16 -15.87 24.42
C ARG A 333 -12.30 -14.34 24.37
N ALA A 334 -13.01 -13.84 23.35
CA ALA A 334 -13.29 -12.41 23.25
C ALA A 334 -14.16 -11.92 24.44
N PHE A 335 -13.74 -10.81 25.05
CA PHE A 335 -14.38 -10.18 26.20
C PHE A 335 -14.58 -11.14 27.38
N ALA A 336 -13.54 -11.90 27.76
CA ALA A 336 -13.56 -12.88 28.86
C ALA A 336 -13.61 -12.27 30.28
N MET A 337 -13.85 -10.97 30.42
CA MET A 337 -13.90 -10.29 31.71
C MET A 337 -14.96 -10.93 32.62
N LYS A 338 -14.54 -11.36 33.83
CA LYS A 338 -15.45 -11.97 34.82
C LYS A 338 -16.56 -11.03 35.30
N ASN A 339 -16.30 -9.71 35.39
CA ASN A 339 -17.27 -8.69 35.84
C ASN A 339 -17.21 -7.41 34.97
N PRO A 340 -17.78 -7.41 33.75
CA PRO A 340 -17.76 -6.24 32.89
C PRO A 340 -18.75 -5.17 33.38
N SER A 341 -18.34 -3.90 33.37
CA SER A 341 -19.23 -2.79 33.66
C SER A 341 -20.42 -2.74 32.67
N LEU A 342 -21.53 -2.12 33.06
CA LEU A 342 -22.73 -2.01 32.20
C LEU A 342 -22.41 -1.37 30.84
N ALA A 343 -21.55 -0.34 30.82
CA ALA A 343 -21.05 0.26 29.59
C ALA A 343 -20.27 -0.74 28.71
N THR A 344 -19.46 -1.61 29.32
CA THR A 344 -18.69 -2.65 28.60
C THR A 344 -19.62 -3.72 28.03
N ARG A 345 -20.66 -4.11 28.78
CA ARG A 345 -21.71 -5.02 28.28
C ARG A 345 -22.41 -4.44 27.07
N VAL A 346 -22.88 -3.19 27.14
CA VAL A 346 -23.54 -2.53 26.01
C VAL A 346 -22.61 -2.41 24.80
N LYS A 347 -21.34 -2.01 25.00
CA LYS A 347 -20.35 -1.96 23.92
C LYS A 347 -20.17 -3.33 23.25
N LYS A 348 -20.06 -4.41 24.04
CA LYS A 348 -19.93 -5.79 23.52
C LYS A 348 -21.15 -6.20 22.70
N TYR A 349 -22.36 -5.99 23.21
CA TYR A 349 -23.59 -6.50 22.56
C TYR A 349 -24.09 -5.63 21.42
N VAL A 350 -23.76 -4.33 21.40
CA VAL A 350 -24.19 -3.41 20.35
C VAL A 350 -23.03 -3.16 19.37
N LEU A 351 -21.99 -2.43 19.79
CA LEU A 351 -20.95 -1.96 18.87
C LEU A 351 -20.00 -3.07 18.38
N PHE A 352 -19.72 -4.05 19.23
CA PHE A 352 -18.83 -5.15 18.93
C PHE A 352 -19.57 -6.49 18.88
N SER A 353 -20.85 -6.50 18.52
CA SER A 353 -21.54 -7.76 18.27
C SER A 353 -20.85 -8.51 17.12
N ARG A 354 -20.92 -9.85 17.12
CA ARG A 354 -20.29 -10.67 16.06
C ARG A 354 -20.74 -10.24 14.66
N ALA A 355 -22.05 -10.00 14.48
CA ALA A 355 -22.60 -9.54 13.21
C ALA A 355 -22.04 -8.17 12.76
N ILE A 356 -21.95 -7.19 13.66
CA ILE A 356 -21.41 -5.86 13.34
C ILE A 356 -19.91 -5.94 13.05
N VAL A 357 -19.16 -6.69 13.85
CA VAL A 357 -17.71 -6.90 13.63
C VAL A 357 -17.45 -7.55 12.28
N VAL A 358 -18.16 -8.63 11.94
CA VAL A 358 -18.03 -9.30 10.64
C VAL A 358 -18.38 -8.34 9.51
N THR A 359 -19.45 -7.56 9.64
CA THR A 359 -19.86 -6.58 8.62
C THR A 359 -18.79 -5.51 8.40
N ILE A 360 -18.28 -4.90 9.48
CA ILE A 360 -17.22 -3.89 9.40
C ILE A 360 -15.96 -4.49 8.79
N ARG A 361 -15.56 -5.68 9.24
CA ARG A 361 -14.39 -6.40 8.74
C ARG A 361 -14.49 -6.67 7.24
N ASN A 362 -15.63 -7.16 6.77
CA ASN A 362 -15.84 -7.42 5.34
C ASN A 362 -15.75 -6.14 4.50
N GLN A 363 -16.02 -4.97 5.07
CA GLN A 363 -15.80 -3.70 4.37
C GLN A 363 -14.34 -3.22 4.44
N MET A 364 -13.65 -3.49 5.54
CA MET A 364 -12.23 -3.15 5.72
C MET A 364 -11.28 -4.04 4.91
N ALA A 365 -11.60 -5.34 4.84
CA ALA A 365 -10.83 -6.41 4.25
C ALA A 365 -11.77 -7.33 3.46
N SER A 366 -12.34 -6.78 2.39
CA SER A 366 -13.29 -7.51 1.54
C SER A 366 -12.61 -8.64 0.77
N CYS A 367 -11.33 -8.43 0.45
CA CYS A 367 -10.51 -9.31 -0.35
C CYS A 367 -9.08 -9.25 0.17
N TRP A 368 -8.29 -10.27 -0.19
CA TRP A 368 -6.90 -10.44 0.18
C TRP A 368 -6.09 -10.64 -1.09
N ASP A 369 -5.12 -9.78 -1.33
CA ASP A 369 -4.12 -10.00 -2.37
C ASP A 369 -2.97 -10.79 -1.77
N ASP A 370 -2.58 -11.87 -2.45
CA ASP A 370 -1.39 -12.64 -2.11
C ASP A 370 -0.16 -12.02 -2.77
N HIS A 371 0.89 -11.80 -1.97
CA HIS A 371 2.16 -11.24 -2.42
C HIS A 371 3.28 -12.28 -2.40
N GLY A 372 2.96 -13.55 -2.15
CA GLY A 372 3.91 -14.64 -2.16
C GLY A 372 4.74 -14.73 -0.88
N TYR A 373 5.92 -15.34 -1.00
CA TYR A 373 6.76 -15.75 0.12
C TYR A 373 7.91 -14.78 0.36
N PHE A 374 8.11 -14.41 1.62
CA PHE A 374 9.17 -13.50 2.04
C PHE A 374 10.00 -14.13 3.15
N SER A 375 11.30 -13.83 3.15
CA SER A 375 12.12 -14.05 4.34
C SER A 375 11.80 -13.00 5.42
N PRO A 376 12.14 -13.26 6.69
CA PRO A 376 11.74 -12.40 7.81
C PRO A 376 12.31 -10.98 7.74
N GLY A 377 13.52 -10.83 7.19
CA GLY A 377 14.20 -9.53 7.09
C GLY A 377 13.47 -8.51 6.22
N PRO A 378 13.16 -8.84 4.95
CA PRO A 378 12.28 -8.03 4.11
C PRO A 378 10.95 -7.68 4.79
N LEU A 379 10.26 -8.64 5.42
CA LEU A 379 9.00 -8.38 6.12
C LEU A 379 9.17 -7.37 7.27
N ALA A 380 10.23 -7.50 8.06
CA ALA A 380 10.52 -6.55 9.13
C ALA A 380 10.76 -5.14 8.60
N SER A 381 11.43 -5.01 7.44
CA SER A 381 11.69 -3.72 6.79
C SER A 381 10.43 -3.05 6.21
N MET A 382 9.35 -3.80 5.98
CA MET A 382 8.06 -3.25 5.54
C MET A 382 7.31 -2.52 6.66
N MET A 383 7.61 -2.83 7.93
CA MET A 383 6.99 -2.18 9.08
C MET A 383 7.52 -0.76 9.26
N SER A 384 6.64 0.18 9.63
CA SER A 384 7.09 1.54 9.94
C SER A 384 7.81 1.58 11.29
N ILE A 385 8.95 2.27 11.32
CA ILE A 385 9.75 2.43 12.54
C ILE A 385 9.06 3.39 13.49
N HIS A 386 8.83 2.93 14.71
CA HIS A 386 8.28 3.68 15.82
C HIS A 386 9.36 4.57 16.44
N THR A 387 9.01 5.84 16.66
CA THR A 387 9.83 6.77 17.44
C THR A 387 8.97 7.50 18.47
N LYS A 388 9.61 8.17 19.43
CA LYS A 388 8.89 8.96 20.44
C LYS A 388 8.04 10.09 19.85
N THR A 389 8.44 10.64 18.70
CA THR A 389 7.74 11.73 18.01
C THR A 389 6.68 11.20 17.04
N GLU A 390 6.86 10.00 16.51
CA GLU A 390 6.04 9.39 15.46
C GLU A 390 5.69 7.94 15.85
N PRO A 391 4.63 7.72 16.66
CA PRO A 391 4.30 6.39 17.11
C PRO A 391 3.65 5.57 15.99
N HIS A 392 4.26 4.43 15.65
CA HIS A 392 3.72 3.45 14.68
C HIS A 392 3.35 2.10 15.32
N PRO A 393 2.44 2.04 16.31
CA PRO A 393 2.02 0.75 16.87
C PRO A 393 1.12 0.00 15.88
N TYR A 394 1.29 -1.30 15.86
CA TYR A 394 0.46 -2.26 15.15
C TYR A 394 -0.34 -3.05 16.17
N ASN A 395 -1.65 -3.14 15.99
CA ASN A 395 -2.44 -4.12 16.72
C ASN A 395 -2.28 -5.47 16.03
N ILE A 396 -1.84 -6.47 16.76
CA ILE A 396 -1.59 -7.81 16.24
C ILE A 396 -2.48 -8.85 16.88
N VAL A 397 -2.86 -9.86 16.10
CA VAL A 397 -3.54 -11.06 16.57
C VAL A 397 -2.84 -12.28 15.97
N ILE A 398 -2.61 -13.30 16.79
CA ILE A 398 -2.06 -14.58 16.37
C ILE A 398 -3.19 -15.60 16.45
N THR A 399 -3.45 -16.31 15.37
CA THR A 399 -4.38 -17.45 15.27
C THR A 399 -3.61 -18.74 15.04
N GLY A 400 -4.26 -19.90 15.00
CA GLY A 400 -3.62 -21.17 14.67
C GLY A 400 -2.96 -21.21 13.28
N ASP A 401 -3.41 -20.34 12.37
CA ASP A 401 -3.00 -20.36 10.97
C ASP A 401 -2.13 -19.17 10.56
N PHE A 402 -2.28 -18.01 11.20
CA PHE A 402 -1.63 -16.78 10.74
C PHE A 402 -1.42 -15.76 11.87
N ILE A 403 -0.54 -14.80 11.59
CA ILE A 403 -0.38 -13.56 12.36
C ILE A 403 -1.03 -12.45 11.52
N ILE A 404 -1.96 -11.70 12.10
CA ILE A 404 -2.62 -10.57 11.44
C ILE A 404 -2.33 -9.27 12.19
N GLY A 405 -1.84 -8.27 11.48
CA GLY A 405 -1.50 -6.96 12.00
C GLY A 405 -2.30 -5.86 11.32
N MET A 406 -2.60 -4.80 12.06
CA MET A 406 -3.15 -3.56 11.51
C MET A 406 -2.37 -2.37 12.04
N HIS A 407 -1.85 -1.54 11.15
CA HIS A 407 -1.18 -0.30 11.53
C HIS A 407 -2.20 0.67 12.14
N ASN A 408 -1.90 1.19 13.33
CA ASN A 408 -2.72 2.19 13.96
C ASN A 408 -2.24 3.57 13.51
N THR A 409 -2.96 4.19 12.57
CA THR A 409 -2.67 5.56 12.16
C THR A 409 -3.45 6.50 13.08
N PRO A 410 -2.79 7.40 13.85
CA PRO A 410 -3.51 8.34 14.70
C PRO A 410 -4.27 9.36 13.84
N GLY A 411 -5.59 9.22 13.74
CA GLY A 411 -6.49 10.13 13.06
C GLY A 411 -7.65 10.56 13.98
N LEU A 412 -8.89 10.31 13.56
CA LEU A 412 -10.08 10.58 14.38
C LEU A 412 -10.13 9.62 15.57
N LYS A 413 -9.58 10.05 16.72
CA LYS A 413 -9.38 9.30 17.97
C LYS A 413 -10.46 8.26 18.32
N LEU A 414 -11.75 8.57 18.10
CA LEU A 414 -12.86 7.64 18.43
C LEU A 414 -13.03 6.51 17.40
N ILE A 415 -12.92 6.82 16.10
CA ILE A 415 -13.07 5.83 15.02
C ILE A 415 -11.86 4.92 15.02
N ASP A 416 -10.66 5.48 15.17
CA ASP A 416 -9.44 4.69 15.30
C ASP A 416 -9.50 3.81 16.55
N TRP A 417 -10.01 4.34 17.68
CA TRP A 417 -10.23 3.51 18.87
C TRP A 417 -11.18 2.34 18.62
N MET A 418 -12.24 2.55 17.83
CA MET A 418 -13.18 1.48 17.49
C MET A 418 -12.52 0.45 16.57
N LEU A 419 -11.93 0.89 15.45
CA LEU A 419 -11.37 0.03 14.40
C LEU A 419 -10.07 -0.68 14.81
N SER A 420 -9.32 -0.13 15.76
CA SER A 420 -8.09 -0.72 16.33
C SER A 420 -8.32 -1.90 17.27
N LYS A 421 -9.57 -2.29 17.55
CA LYS A 421 -9.84 -3.38 18.48
C LYS A 421 -9.44 -4.73 17.87
N HIS A 422 -8.68 -5.53 18.62
CA HIS A 422 -8.24 -6.87 18.18
C HIS A 422 -9.39 -7.78 17.74
N VAL A 423 -10.60 -7.62 18.32
CA VAL A 423 -11.77 -8.38 17.90
C VAL A 423 -12.21 -8.07 16.45
N LEU A 424 -12.04 -6.82 15.99
CA LEU A 424 -12.28 -6.45 14.58
C LEU A 424 -11.17 -6.98 13.67
N ILE A 425 -9.92 -6.93 14.14
CA ILE A 425 -8.73 -7.40 13.41
C ILE A 425 -8.71 -8.93 13.27
N SER A 426 -9.26 -9.67 14.23
CA SER A 426 -9.51 -11.12 14.12
C SER A 426 -10.79 -11.42 13.36
N GLY A 427 -11.82 -10.55 13.46
CA GLY A 427 -13.13 -10.84 12.89
C GLY A 427 -13.94 -11.85 13.69
N TYR A 428 -13.72 -11.94 15.01
CA TYR A 428 -14.24 -13.03 15.84
C TYR A 428 -13.81 -14.42 15.37
N ASP A 429 -12.55 -14.54 14.95
CA ASP A 429 -11.93 -15.84 14.76
C ASP A 429 -12.03 -16.64 16.07
N ASP A 430 -12.48 -17.89 15.97
CA ASP A 430 -12.69 -18.75 17.13
C ASP A 430 -11.37 -19.38 17.61
N ASP A 431 -10.28 -19.21 16.85
CA ASP A 431 -8.94 -19.77 17.10
C ASP A 431 -7.88 -18.70 17.42
N VAL A 432 -8.28 -17.58 18.02
CA VAL A 432 -7.32 -16.57 18.51
C VAL A 432 -6.45 -17.15 19.63
N ARG A 433 -5.14 -17.14 19.46
CA ARG A 433 -4.14 -17.67 20.41
C ARG A 433 -3.46 -16.57 21.23
N PHE A 434 -3.27 -15.39 20.62
CA PHE A 434 -2.70 -14.22 21.27
C PHE A 434 -3.21 -12.93 20.63
N ALA A 435 -3.28 -11.83 21.38
CA ALA A 435 -3.56 -10.50 20.83
C ALA A 435 -2.86 -9.40 21.64
N GLY A 436 -2.30 -8.41 20.95
CA GLY A 436 -1.49 -7.39 21.59
C GLY A 436 -1.09 -6.25 20.67
N GLU A 437 -0.16 -5.42 21.12
CA GLU A 437 0.42 -4.36 20.30
C GLU A 437 1.89 -4.69 20.01
N ALA A 438 2.33 -4.36 18.80
CA ALA A 438 3.72 -4.50 18.38
C ALA A 438 4.22 -3.25 17.67
N TRP A 439 5.52 -2.97 17.76
CA TRP A 439 6.15 -1.87 17.03
C TRP A 439 7.60 -2.19 16.71
N MET A 440 8.13 -1.59 15.65
CA MET A 440 9.51 -1.79 15.23
C MET A 440 10.36 -0.60 15.68
N GLU A 441 11.54 -0.84 16.24
CA GLU A 441 12.50 0.21 16.62
C GLU A 441 13.89 -0.10 16.02
N HIS A 442 14.64 0.95 15.68
CA HIS A 442 16.05 0.82 15.33
C HIS A 442 16.91 0.85 16.61
N GLN A 443 17.72 -0.18 16.79
CA GLN A 443 18.78 -0.24 17.79
C GLN A 443 20.16 -0.32 17.10
N GLU A 444 21.25 -0.15 17.86
CA GLU A 444 22.62 -0.20 17.33
C GLU A 444 22.91 -1.51 16.57
N ASP A 445 22.36 -2.63 17.04
CA ASP A 445 22.55 -3.97 16.47
C ASP A 445 21.53 -4.36 15.38
N GLY A 446 20.61 -3.45 15.00
CA GLY A 446 19.64 -3.69 13.93
C GLY A 446 18.19 -3.36 14.30
N LEU A 447 17.25 -4.03 13.63
CA LEU A 447 15.82 -3.86 13.85
C LEU A 447 15.34 -4.74 15.00
N VAL A 448 14.55 -4.17 15.91
CA VAL A 448 13.96 -4.88 17.05
C VAL A 448 12.45 -4.74 17.03
N LEU A 449 11.77 -5.88 17.08
CA LEU A 449 10.32 -5.94 17.22
C LEU A 449 9.96 -5.96 18.71
N HIS A 450 9.26 -4.93 19.15
CA HIS A 450 8.69 -4.87 20.48
C HIS A 450 7.29 -5.46 20.46
N LEU A 451 6.97 -6.30 21.44
CA LEU A 451 5.68 -6.98 21.57
C LEU A 451 5.11 -6.79 22.97
N SER A 452 3.81 -6.50 23.07
CA SER A 452 3.10 -6.35 24.35
C SER A 452 1.80 -7.15 24.37
N ASN A 453 1.32 -7.49 25.57
CA ASN A 453 0.00 -8.09 25.79
C ASN A 453 -1.11 -7.05 25.98
N ASN A 454 -0.95 -5.85 25.41
CA ASN A 454 -1.96 -4.80 25.48
C ASN A 454 -3.15 -5.13 24.55
N SER A 455 -4.11 -5.91 25.06
CA SER A 455 -5.37 -6.17 24.39
C SER A 455 -6.55 -6.05 25.34
N GLY A 456 -7.34 -5.00 25.17
CA GLY A 456 -8.56 -4.80 25.96
C GLY A 456 -9.65 -5.85 25.70
N THR A 457 -9.64 -6.52 24.53
CA THR A 457 -10.67 -7.49 24.13
C THR A 457 -10.33 -8.93 24.47
N TYR A 458 -9.07 -9.36 24.35
CA TYR A 458 -8.67 -10.75 24.61
C TYR A 458 -7.86 -10.93 25.90
N GLN A 459 -7.19 -9.87 26.40
CA GLN A 459 -6.50 -9.82 27.69
C GLN A 459 -5.54 -11.01 27.95
N PRO A 460 -4.54 -11.26 27.08
CA PRO A 460 -3.58 -12.32 27.34
C PRO A 460 -2.74 -12.06 28.59
N THR A 461 -2.37 -13.15 29.27
CA THR A 461 -1.49 -13.15 30.44
C THR A 461 -0.03 -12.85 30.06
N ASN A 462 0.83 -12.62 31.06
CA ASN A 462 2.26 -12.43 30.81
C ASN A 462 2.93 -13.73 30.32
N ASP A 463 2.52 -14.89 30.82
CA ASP A 463 3.02 -16.18 30.33
C ASP A 463 2.66 -16.40 28.85
N GLN A 464 1.47 -15.94 28.44
CA GLN A 464 1.06 -15.92 27.04
C GLN A 464 1.87 -14.92 26.19
N LEU A 465 2.33 -13.81 26.78
CA LEU A 465 3.24 -12.88 26.10
C LEU A 465 4.61 -13.51 25.85
N GLU A 466 5.18 -14.20 26.84
CA GLU A 466 6.47 -14.88 26.72
C GLU A 466 6.44 -15.98 25.65
N THR A 467 5.38 -16.80 25.65
CA THR A 467 5.19 -17.85 24.65
C THR A 467 4.90 -17.28 23.26
N ALA A 468 4.12 -16.19 23.16
CA ALA A 468 3.93 -15.48 21.90
C ALA A 468 5.23 -14.89 21.35
N GLY A 469 6.09 -14.32 22.21
CA GLY A 469 7.42 -13.84 21.82
C GLY A 469 8.31 -14.93 21.22
N LYS A 470 8.31 -16.11 21.85
CA LYS A 470 9.02 -17.30 21.35
C LYS A 470 8.46 -17.77 20.00
N TYR A 471 7.14 -17.80 19.86
CA TYR A 471 6.49 -18.16 18.60
C TYR A 471 6.84 -17.17 17.48
N VAL A 472 6.77 -15.86 17.73
CA VAL A 472 7.13 -14.84 16.74
C VAL A 472 8.60 -14.95 16.34
N SER A 473 9.49 -15.19 17.30
CA SER A 473 10.92 -15.39 17.02
C SER A 473 11.18 -16.65 16.18
N ALA A 474 10.38 -17.71 16.38
CA ALA A 474 10.46 -18.92 15.58
C ALA A 474 9.86 -18.72 14.18
N ALA A 475 8.72 -18.03 14.07
CA ALA A 475 8.03 -17.74 12.81
C ALA A 475 8.78 -16.72 11.94
N LEU A 476 9.57 -15.85 12.56
CA LEU A 476 10.37 -14.81 11.91
C LEU A 476 11.82 -14.89 12.41
N PRO A 477 12.58 -15.95 12.06
CA PRO A 477 13.93 -16.13 12.57
C PRO A 477 14.86 -14.98 12.13
N GLY A 478 15.78 -14.63 13.02
CA GLY A 478 16.69 -13.49 12.83
C GLY A 478 16.12 -12.13 13.24
N LEU A 479 14.82 -12.02 13.53
CA LEU A 479 14.23 -10.83 14.11
C LEU A 479 14.33 -10.87 15.65
N LYS A 480 15.01 -9.89 16.24
CA LYS A 480 15.08 -9.75 17.70
C LYS A 480 13.71 -9.29 18.23
N VAL A 481 13.17 -10.00 19.23
CA VAL A 481 11.88 -9.69 19.86
C VAL A 481 12.07 -9.27 21.31
N GLU A 482 11.55 -8.10 21.70
CA GLU A 482 11.54 -7.60 23.07
C GLU A 482 10.12 -7.52 23.63
N LEU A 483 9.93 -7.96 24.89
CA LEU A 483 8.61 -8.12 25.50
C LEU A 483 8.29 -7.01 26.50
N HIS A 484 7.08 -6.48 26.42
CA HIS A 484 6.59 -5.36 27.22
C HIS A 484 5.29 -5.75 27.92
N SER A 485 5.36 -6.10 29.20
CA SER A 485 4.15 -6.44 29.98
C SER A 485 3.35 -5.18 30.34
N ASN A 486 2.04 -5.33 30.49
CA ASN A 486 1.15 -4.24 30.95
C ASN A 486 1.57 -3.63 32.31
N THR A 487 2.30 -4.37 33.15
CA THR A 487 2.79 -3.89 34.45
C THR A 487 3.95 -2.88 34.33
N THR A 488 4.77 -3.02 33.28
CA THR A 488 5.91 -2.15 32.98
C THR A 488 5.54 -0.89 32.20
N LEU A 489 4.32 -0.82 31.64
CA LEU A 489 3.82 0.30 30.80
C LEU A 489 3.29 1.51 31.60
N SER A 490 3.59 1.61 32.91
CA SER A 490 3.32 2.81 33.74
C SER A 490 3.92 4.09 33.11
N SER A 491 5.04 3.95 32.40
CA SER A 491 5.77 4.97 31.64
C SER A 491 5.66 4.81 30.11
N SER A 492 4.62 4.16 29.60
CA SER A 492 4.43 4.03 28.15
C SER A 492 4.52 5.39 27.44
N PRO A 493 5.38 5.56 26.42
CA PRO A 493 5.37 6.76 25.58
C PRO A 493 4.06 6.88 24.78
N LEU A 494 3.21 5.83 24.78
CA LEU A 494 1.94 5.76 24.06
C LEU A 494 0.73 6.33 24.84
N LYS A 495 0.90 7.07 25.95
CA LYS A 495 -0.22 7.80 26.55
C LYS A 495 -0.47 9.07 25.74
N PRO A 496 -1.49 9.15 24.85
CA PRO A 496 -1.98 10.46 24.45
C PRO A 496 -2.45 11.17 25.73
N VAL A 497 -2.03 12.43 25.89
CA VAL A 497 -2.57 13.32 26.92
C VAL A 497 -4.10 13.19 26.89
N ARG A 498 -4.68 12.62 27.96
CA ARG A 498 -6.13 12.53 28.13
C ARG A 498 -6.63 13.95 28.41
N GLU A 499 -6.93 14.69 27.35
CA GLU A 499 -7.88 15.79 27.46
C GLU A 499 -9.26 15.17 27.68
N GLU A 500 -9.91 15.53 28.80
CA GLU A 500 -11.29 15.17 29.07
C GLU A 500 -12.21 15.83 28.03
N VAL A 501 -12.38 15.19 26.88
CA VAL A 501 -13.41 15.58 25.92
C VAL A 501 -14.76 15.19 26.51
N LYS A 502 -15.62 16.20 26.72
CA LYS A 502 -16.98 16.06 27.26
C LYS A 502 -17.71 14.89 26.57
N PHE A 503 -17.96 13.83 27.35
CA PHE A 503 -18.56 12.56 26.92
C PHE A 503 -19.92 12.70 26.21
N PHE A 504 -20.61 13.84 26.39
CA PHE A 504 -21.95 14.07 25.87
C PHE A 504 -21.99 14.26 24.36
N THR A 505 -21.06 15.00 23.75
CA THR A 505 -21.05 15.27 22.29
C THR A 505 -20.63 14.03 21.49
N VAL A 506 -19.73 13.23 22.08
CA VAL A 506 -19.18 12.00 21.48
C VAL A 506 -20.25 10.90 21.37
N LYS A 507 -21.15 10.80 22.36
CA LYS A 507 -22.28 9.85 22.33
C LYS A 507 -23.22 10.15 21.15
N HIS A 508 -23.46 11.42 20.83
CA HIS A 508 -24.33 11.83 19.73
C HIS A 508 -23.71 11.56 18.37
N ILE A 509 -22.40 11.77 18.20
CA ILE A 509 -21.68 11.42 16.97
C ILE A 509 -21.65 9.90 16.77
N LEU A 510 -21.43 9.12 17.83
CA LEU A 510 -21.46 7.66 17.75
C LEU A 510 -22.86 7.14 17.40
N ILE A 511 -23.92 7.72 18.00
CA ILE A 511 -25.31 7.43 17.64
C ILE A 511 -25.59 7.80 16.18
N LEU A 512 -25.07 8.94 15.69
CA LEU A 512 -25.24 9.37 14.31
C LEU A 512 -24.52 8.45 13.33
N ILE A 513 -23.28 8.04 13.61
CA ILE A 513 -22.54 7.07 12.78
C ILE A 513 -23.24 5.71 12.80
N LEU A 514 -23.67 5.24 13.97
CA LEU A 514 -24.39 3.97 14.08
C LEU A 514 -25.74 4.03 13.38
N ALA A 515 -26.46 5.15 13.47
CA ALA A 515 -27.72 5.38 12.77
C ALA A 515 -27.52 5.48 11.26
N CYS A 516 -26.45 6.14 10.79
CA CYS A 516 -26.10 6.17 9.38
C CYS A 516 -25.71 4.78 8.86
N MET A 517 -24.93 4.02 9.62
CA MET A 517 -24.54 2.65 9.27
C MET A 517 -25.75 1.71 9.24
N LEU A 518 -26.66 1.81 10.22
CA LEU A 518 -27.92 1.05 10.26
C LEU A 518 -28.86 1.47 9.12
N ALA A 519 -29.01 2.76 8.87
CA ALA A 519 -29.84 3.27 7.76
C ALA A 519 -29.30 2.82 6.40
N LEU A 520 -27.98 2.85 6.20
CA LEU A 520 -27.32 2.33 5.01
C LEU A 520 -27.47 0.81 4.88
N PHE A 521 -27.35 0.07 5.98
CA PHE A 521 -27.61 -1.37 6.01
C PHE A 521 -29.04 -1.69 5.57
N PHE A 522 -30.04 -1.00 6.13
CA PHE A 522 -31.44 -1.16 5.71
C PHE A 522 -31.71 -0.68 4.28
N LEU A 523 -31.00 0.34 3.79
CA LEU A 523 -31.11 0.79 2.40
C LEU A 523 -30.54 -0.23 1.40
N MET A 524 -29.42 -0.88 1.74
CA MET A 524 -28.76 -1.84 0.86
C MET A 524 -29.40 -3.23 0.91
N PHE A 525 -29.90 -3.66 2.07
CA PHE A 525 -30.42 -5.02 2.26
C PHE A 525 -31.93 -5.08 2.50
N GLY A 526 -32.60 -3.95 2.71
CA GLY A 526 -34.05 -3.88 2.94
C GLY A 526 -34.92 -3.98 1.68
N LYS A 527 -34.31 -4.06 0.49
CA LYS A 527 -35.02 -4.36 -0.78
C LYS A 527 -34.75 -5.79 -1.24
N SER A 528 -35.02 -6.77 -0.38
CA SER A 528 -35.35 -8.11 -0.83
C SER A 528 -36.77 -8.42 -0.36
N LYS A 529 -37.76 -8.00 -1.17
CA LYS A 529 -39.11 -8.54 -1.11
C LYS A 529 -39.38 -9.27 -2.41
N SER A 530 -39.34 -10.60 -2.30
CA SER A 530 -40.22 -11.58 -2.93
C SER A 530 -40.85 -11.17 -4.26
N THR A 531 -40.28 -11.65 -5.35
CA THR A 531 -41.09 -12.15 -6.48
C THR A 531 -41.30 -13.64 -6.26
N LEU A 532 -42.47 -13.95 -5.71
CA LEU A 532 -43.16 -15.21 -5.94
C LEU A 532 -44.20 -14.91 -7.02
#